data_AF-A0A1H3YH60-F1
#
_entry.id   AF-A0A1H3YH60-F1
#
_cell.length_a   1.000
_cell.length_b   1.000
_cell.length_c   1.000
_cell.angle_alpha   90.00
_cell.angle_beta   90.00
_cell.angle_gamma   90.00
#
_symmetry.space_group_name_H-M   'P 1'
#
loop_
_entity.id
_entity.type
_entity.pdbx_description
1 polymer ?
#
loop_
_entity_poly.entity_id
_entity_poly.type
_entity_poly.pdbx_seq_one_letter_code
_entity_poly.pdbx_strand_id
1 'polypeptide(L)'
;MSEIMESNYAQMKSYVERNNFPFQEKVEGNCKRLDIQNGKAKCVVKVYNTGTIQLQGADSKLKEALSQAKEAVENEENIGEMLPFEIEKFPQVLKDTIPNIDPIIVRFIEEAIVTIKAGSNLGCAFLLGGASEKAIYLLIDAYTNAIEDEKIKERFVSRTSKKFISKVFDEFKASWKTSTNKPHGYGWTNDIEIKIEQIFQFCRICRNEAGHPHLPPNLDKGVLLANMGQFVKYIEDMYQLINYYNENAVDFAAA
;
A
#
# COMPACT_ATOMS: atom_id res chain seq x y z
N MET A 1 13.13 4.31 40.41
CA MET A 1 12.02 4.63 39.48
C MET A 1 11.20 3.36 39.30
N SER A 2 9.88 3.50 39.13
CA SER A 2 8.95 2.36 39.05
C SER A 2 9.07 1.61 37.72
N GLU A 3 9.12 0.27 37.71
CA GLU A 3 9.23 -0.54 36.49
C GLU A 3 8.06 -0.29 35.51
N ILE A 4 6.84 -0.13 36.02
CA ILE A 4 5.66 0.16 35.18
C ILE A 4 5.73 1.54 34.53
N MET A 5 6.35 2.54 35.20
CA MET A 5 6.57 3.86 34.60
C MET A 5 7.58 3.77 33.46
N GLU A 6 8.67 3.04 33.65
CA GLU A 6 9.69 2.85 32.60
C GLU A 6 9.11 2.11 31.39
N SER A 7 8.33 1.06 31.63
CA SER A 7 7.63 0.31 30.56
C SER A 7 6.67 1.20 29.78
N ASN A 8 5.73 1.87 30.45
CA ASN A 8 4.71 2.69 29.81
C ASN A 8 5.33 3.91 29.10
N TYR A 9 6.39 4.48 29.67
CA TYR A 9 7.14 5.57 29.05
C TYR A 9 7.87 5.10 27.78
N ALA A 10 8.58 3.96 27.84
CA ALA A 10 9.29 3.41 26.68
C ALA A 10 8.31 3.08 25.54
N GLN A 11 7.15 2.55 25.89
CA GLN A 11 6.06 2.27 24.96
C GLN A 11 5.53 3.53 24.27
N MET A 12 5.18 4.57 25.04
CA MET A 12 4.73 5.85 24.46
C MET A 12 5.83 6.53 23.65
N LYS A 13 7.09 6.50 24.11
CA LYS A 13 8.23 7.05 23.38
C LYS A 13 8.46 6.34 22.05
N SER A 14 8.45 5.01 22.05
CA SER A 14 8.57 4.21 20.83
C SER A 14 7.47 4.53 19.82
N TYR A 15 6.24 4.75 20.27
CA TYR A 15 5.16 5.21 19.40
C TYR A 15 5.46 6.59 18.78
N VAL A 16 5.94 7.56 19.56
CA VAL A 16 6.29 8.90 19.07
C VAL A 16 7.44 8.83 18.04
N GLU A 17 8.46 8.02 18.31
CA GLU A 17 9.61 7.80 17.43
C GLU A 17 9.22 7.13 16.11
N ARG A 18 8.44 6.04 16.16
CA ARG A 18 7.96 5.33 14.96
C ARG A 18 7.17 6.24 14.00
N ASN A 19 6.46 7.21 14.57
CA ASN A 19 5.65 8.16 13.82
C ASN A 19 6.39 9.45 13.43
N ASN A 20 7.69 9.52 13.71
CA ASN A 20 8.57 10.63 13.36
C ASN A 20 8.04 12.00 13.82
N PHE A 21 7.36 12.04 14.96
CA PHE A 21 6.92 13.30 15.54
C PHE A 21 8.10 14.01 16.21
N PRO A 22 8.36 15.30 15.93
CA PRO A 22 9.29 16.08 16.72
C PRO A 22 8.90 16.08 18.21
N PHE A 23 9.83 15.69 19.09
CA PHE A 23 9.59 15.68 20.53
C PHE A 23 10.77 16.15 21.37
N GLN A 24 10.51 16.53 22.62
CA GLN A 24 11.51 16.78 23.65
C GLN A 24 11.19 15.97 24.91
N GLU A 25 12.20 15.32 25.47
CA GLU A 25 12.10 14.58 26.71
C GLU A 25 12.42 15.48 27.90
N LYS A 26 11.61 15.39 28.96
CA LYS A 26 11.84 16.08 30.23
C LYS A 26 11.53 15.13 31.39
N VAL A 27 12.24 15.33 32.50
CA VAL A 27 11.94 14.65 33.77
C VAL A 27 11.43 15.70 34.73
N GLU A 28 10.20 15.52 35.24
CA GLU A 28 9.55 16.45 36.16
C GLU A 28 9.12 15.70 37.42
N GLY A 29 9.93 15.78 38.48
CA GLY A 29 9.61 15.20 39.79
C GLY A 29 9.34 13.69 39.72
N ASN A 30 8.07 13.30 39.86
CA ASN A 30 7.60 11.92 39.87
C ASN A 30 7.05 11.43 38.51
N CYS A 31 7.28 12.17 37.41
CA CYS A 31 6.84 11.78 36.09
C CYS A 31 7.91 12.03 35.01
N LYS A 32 7.85 11.21 33.95
CA LYS A 32 8.55 11.47 32.69
C LYS A 32 7.61 12.12 31.70
N ARG A 33 8.11 13.08 30.94
CA ARG A 33 7.33 13.97 30.08
C ARG A 33 7.88 13.97 28.65
N LEU A 34 6.99 13.83 27.67
CA LEU A 34 7.25 14.05 26.25
C LEU A 34 6.48 15.29 25.79
N ASP A 35 7.19 16.32 25.36
CA ASP A 35 6.59 17.45 24.65
C ASP A 35 6.64 17.16 23.16
N ILE A 36 5.48 16.90 22.55
CA ILE A 36 5.37 16.42 21.16
C ILE A 36 4.72 17.51 20.31
N GLN A 37 5.24 17.70 19.10
CA GLN A 37 4.73 18.66 18.14
C GLN A 37 4.44 17.98 16.80
N ASN A 38 3.32 18.33 16.18
CA ASN A 38 3.02 17.97 14.79
C ASN A 38 2.39 19.17 14.08
N GLY A 39 3.17 19.83 13.22
CA GLY A 39 2.79 21.11 12.60
C GLY A 39 2.49 22.18 13.65
N LYS A 40 1.24 22.68 13.65
CA LYS A 40 0.73 23.67 14.63
C LYS A 40 0.22 23.06 15.93
N ALA A 41 -0.02 21.74 15.95
CA ALA A 41 -0.52 21.05 17.13
C ALA A 41 0.62 20.71 18.09
N LYS A 42 0.35 20.85 19.38
CA LYS A 42 1.27 20.48 20.47
C LYS A 42 0.52 19.66 21.50
N CYS A 43 1.13 18.56 21.93
CA CYS A 43 0.58 17.69 22.95
C CYS A 43 1.70 17.25 23.90
N VAL A 44 1.37 17.11 25.18
CA VAL A 44 2.29 16.68 26.22
C VAL A 44 1.81 15.34 26.74
N VAL A 45 2.69 14.34 26.75
CA VAL A 45 2.46 13.05 27.40
C VAL A 45 3.23 13.06 28.73
N LYS A 46 2.54 12.79 29.83
CA LYS A 46 3.17 12.59 31.15
C LYS A 46 2.91 11.16 31.62
N VAL A 47 3.96 10.46 31.99
CA VAL A 47 3.89 9.10 32.57
C VAL A 47 4.37 9.18 34.01
N TYR A 48 3.47 8.90 34.95
CA TYR A 48 3.76 8.99 36.39
C TYR A 48 4.33 7.67 36.93
N ASN A 49 4.96 7.72 38.10
CA ASN A 49 5.48 6.53 38.81
C ASN A 49 4.44 5.41 39.00
N THR A 50 3.15 5.75 39.04
CA THR A 50 2.02 4.80 39.15
C THR A 50 1.73 4.04 37.85
N GLY A 51 2.40 4.38 36.75
CA GLY A 51 2.08 3.88 35.39
C GLY A 51 1.00 4.69 34.68
N THR A 52 0.31 5.60 35.39
CA THR A 52 -0.75 6.45 34.82
C THR A 52 -0.20 7.34 33.71
N ILE A 53 -0.90 7.38 32.57
CA ILE A 53 -0.55 8.24 31.43
C ILE A 53 -1.55 9.40 31.35
N GLN A 54 -1.04 10.63 31.27
CA GLN A 54 -1.83 11.83 31.10
C GLN A 54 -1.45 12.56 29.82
N LEU A 55 -2.46 12.98 29.05
CA LEU A 55 -2.30 13.77 27.84
C LEU A 55 -2.79 15.19 28.09
N GLN A 56 -1.99 16.19 27.69
CA GLN A 56 -2.35 17.60 27.79
C GLN A 56 -2.16 18.28 26.44
N GLY A 57 -3.16 19.01 25.97
CA GLY A 57 -3.11 19.70 24.68
C GLY A 57 -4.51 20.05 24.17
N ALA A 58 -4.55 20.90 23.15
CA ALA A 58 -5.79 21.20 22.43
C ALA A 58 -6.28 19.98 21.64
N ASP A 59 -7.59 19.91 21.44
CA ASP A 59 -8.18 18.85 20.62
C ASP A 59 -7.67 18.97 19.18
N SER A 60 -7.02 17.89 18.75
CA SER A 60 -6.28 17.82 17.50
C SER A 60 -6.05 16.36 17.14
N LYS A 61 -5.79 16.09 15.86
CA LYS A 61 -5.42 14.74 15.39
C LYS A 61 -4.21 14.16 16.13
N LEU A 62 -3.27 15.01 16.56
CA LEU A 62 -2.13 14.59 17.37
C LEU A 62 -2.58 14.07 18.74
N LYS A 63 -3.49 14.78 19.41
CA LYS A 63 -4.02 14.37 20.70
C LYS A 63 -4.87 13.10 20.58
N GLU A 64 -5.69 12.97 19.53
CA GLU A 64 -6.46 11.75 19.24
C GLU A 64 -5.55 10.53 19.05
N ALA A 65 -4.50 10.66 18.23
CA ALA A 65 -3.50 9.60 18.01
C ALA A 65 -2.82 9.18 19.32
N LEU A 66 -2.38 10.15 20.13
CA LEU A 66 -1.75 9.86 21.42
C LEU A 66 -2.74 9.27 22.44
N SER A 67 -4.02 9.61 22.37
CA SER A 67 -5.08 9.01 23.20
C SER A 67 -5.27 7.53 22.87
N GLN A 68 -5.30 7.17 21.58
CA GLN A 68 -5.37 5.77 21.17
C GLN A 68 -4.14 4.98 21.63
N ALA A 69 -2.95 5.57 21.50
CA ALA A 69 -1.72 4.95 22.00
C ALA A 69 -1.75 4.74 23.51
N LYS A 70 -2.23 5.74 24.26
CA LYS A 70 -2.44 5.66 25.70
C LYS A 70 -3.39 4.51 26.06
N GLU A 71 -4.56 4.43 25.44
CA GLU A 71 -5.57 3.40 25.73
C GLU A 71 -5.00 1.99 25.51
N ALA A 72 -4.22 1.80 24.44
CA ALA A 72 -3.57 0.52 24.18
C ALA A 72 -2.55 0.15 25.27
N VAL A 73 -1.71 1.10 25.72
CA VAL A 73 -0.76 0.84 26.82
C VAL A 73 -1.47 0.50 28.12
N GLU A 74 -2.55 1.22 28.45
CA GLU A 74 -3.31 1.01 29.70
C GLU A 74 -4.06 -0.34 29.70
N ASN A 75 -4.44 -0.85 28.53
CA ASN A 75 -5.12 -2.15 28.39
C ASN A 75 -4.16 -3.32 28.09
N GLU A 76 -2.83 -3.09 28.15
CA GLU A 76 -1.80 -4.06 27.75
C GLU A 76 -1.98 -4.59 26.31
N GLU A 77 -2.65 -3.81 25.46
CA GLU A 77 -2.79 -4.07 24.05
C GLU A 77 -1.53 -3.60 23.30
N ASN A 78 -1.20 -4.27 22.19
CA ASN A 78 -0.16 -3.76 21.31
C ASN A 78 -0.54 -2.33 20.90
N ILE A 79 0.30 -1.35 21.25
CA ILE A 79 0.13 0.05 20.85
C ILE A 79 -0.04 0.07 19.34
N GLY A 80 -1.31 0.23 18.93
CA GLY A 80 -1.80 -0.18 17.62
C GLY A 80 -0.80 0.18 16.56
N GLU A 81 -0.41 -0.82 15.77
CA GLU A 81 0.36 -0.67 14.54
C GLU A 81 -0.20 0.53 13.80
N MET A 82 0.49 1.65 13.96
CA MET A 82 0.04 2.88 13.37
C MET A 82 0.16 2.67 11.87
N LEU A 83 -0.97 2.78 11.18
CA LEU A 83 -0.98 2.85 9.72
C LEU A 83 0.06 3.92 9.37
N PRO A 84 1.01 3.67 8.44
CA PRO A 84 1.87 4.73 7.96
C PRO A 84 0.95 5.90 7.60
N PHE A 85 1.22 7.07 8.20
CA PHE A 85 0.28 8.17 8.51
C PHE A 85 -0.54 8.77 7.35
N GLU A 86 -0.54 8.16 6.16
CA GLU A 86 -0.99 8.76 4.93
C GLU A 86 -1.66 7.76 3.96
N ILE A 87 -2.04 6.55 4.39
CA ILE A 87 -2.73 5.62 3.48
C ILE A 87 -4.00 6.23 2.89
N GLU A 88 -4.70 7.07 3.64
CA GLU A 88 -5.90 7.80 3.17
C GLU A 88 -5.58 8.81 2.06
N LYS A 89 -4.32 9.21 1.92
CA LYS A 89 -3.87 10.09 0.84
C LYS A 89 -3.56 9.32 -0.45
N PHE A 90 -3.38 8.00 -0.40
CA PHE A 90 -3.00 7.21 -1.59
C PHE A 90 -3.95 7.41 -2.79
N PRO A 91 -5.29 7.44 -2.62
CA PRO A 91 -6.19 7.73 -3.74
C PRO A 91 -5.95 9.10 -4.36
N GLN A 92 -5.66 10.12 -3.54
CA GLN A 92 -5.36 11.46 -4.04
C GLN A 92 -4.00 11.51 -4.73
N VAL A 93 -2.97 10.90 -4.12
CA VAL A 93 -1.62 10.79 -4.71
C VAL A 93 -1.68 10.14 -6.10
N LEU A 94 -2.47 9.08 -6.26
CA LEU A 94 -2.67 8.42 -7.55
C LEU A 94 -3.38 9.32 -8.56
N LYS A 95 -4.44 10.03 -8.16
CA LYS A 95 -5.15 10.98 -9.04
C LYS A 95 -4.23 12.13 -9.49
N ASP A 96 -3.39 12.62 -8.58
CA ASP A 96 -2.47 13.73 -8.87
C ASP A 96 -1.33 13.29 -9.79
N THR A 97 -0.84 12.05 -9.61
CA THR A 97 0.30 11.51 -10.36
C THR A 97 -0.13 10.90 -11.70
N ILE A 98 -1.36 10.39 -11.78
CA ILE A 98 -1.92 9.68 -12.94
C ILE A 98 -3.30 10.31 -13.26
N PRO A 99 -3.34 11.45 -13.99
CA PRO A 99 -4.60 12.17 -14.23
C PRO A 99 -5.68 11.37 -14.96
N ASN A 100 -5.27 10.36 -15.75
CA ASN A 100 -6.14 9.47 -16.51
C ASN A 100 -6.36 8.10 -15.83
N ILE A 101 -6.08 7.98 -14.52
CA ILE A 101 -6.29 6.73 -13.80
C ILE A 101 -7.76 6.28 -13.88
N ASP A 102 -7.95 4.99 -14.17
CA ASP A 102 -9.27 4.38 -14.22
C ASP A 102 -9.95 4.48 -12.84
N PRO A 103 -11.19 5.02 -12.78
CA PRO A 103 -11.87 5.29 -11.53
C PRO A 103 -12.20 4.02 -10.73
N ILE A 104 -12.25 2.84 -11.37
CA ILE A 104 -12.48 1.57 -10.68
C ILE A 104 -11.26 1.22 -9.81
N ILE A 105 -10.04 1.44 -10.32
CA ILE A 105 -8.80 1.19 -9.56
C ILE A 105 -8.79 2.07 -8.30
N VAL A 106 -9.06 3.37 -8.48
CA VAL A 106 -9.16 4.33 -7.37
C VAL A 106 -10.21 3.88 -6.36
N ARG A 107 -11.41 3.53 -6.83
CA ARG A 107 -12.50 3.13 -5.94
C ARG A 107 -12.15 1.88 -5.13
N PHE A 108 -11.51 0.90 -5.75
CA PHE A 108 -11.09 -0.30 -5.03
C PHE A 108 -10.02 -0.01 -3.98
N ILE A 109 -9.09 0.91 -4.23
CA ILE A 109 -8.10 1.34 -3.23
C ILE A 109 -8.79 2.09 -2.08
N GLU A 110 -9.71 3.00 -2.37
CA GLU A 110 -10.51 3.71 -1.36
C GLU A 110 -11.25 2.72 -0.44
N GLU A 111 -11.90 1.71 -1.00
CA GLU A 111 -12.60 0.67 -0.23
C GLU A 111 -11.62 -0.27 0.51
N ALA A 112 -10.44 -0.54 -0.06
CA ALA A 112 -9.40 -1.34 0.61
C ALA A 112 -8.92 -0.64 1.89
N ILE A 113 -8.78 0.69 1.85
CA ILE A 113 -8.46 1.52 3.01
C ILE A 113 -9.60 1.49 4.04
N VAL A 114 -10.87 1.57 3.61
CA VAL A 114 -12.01 1.45 4.53
C VAL A 114 -12.01 0.11 5.25
N THR A 115 -11.82 -0.98 4.50
CA THR A 115 -11.85 -2.34 5.05
C THR A 115 -10.68 -2.63 5.99
N ILE A 116 -9.45 -2.24 5.66
CA ILE A 116 -8.29 -2.46 6.55
C ILE A 116 -8.40 -1.65 7.85
N LYS A 117 -9.01 -0.45 7.79
CA LYS A 117 -9.29 0.37 8.98
C LYS A 117 -10.38 -0.23 9.86
N ALA A 118 -11.36 -0.90 9.25
CA ALA A 118 -12.41 -1.64 9.94
C ALA A 118 -11.95 -3.01 10.49
N GLY A 119 -10.67 -3.37 10.35
CA GLY A 119 -10.14 -4.67 10.76
C GLY A 119 -10.49 -5.84 9.82
N SER A 120 -10.99 -5.54 8.62
CA SER A 120 -11.31 -6.53 7.59
C SER A 120 -10.13 -6.72 6.63
N ASN A 121 -9.16 -7.55 7.04
CA ASN A 121 -7.99 -7.88 6.24
C ASN A 121 -8.35 -8.58 4.91
N LEU A 122 -9.37 -9.44 4.94
CA LEU A 122 -9.87 -10.15 3.75
C LEU A 122 -10.48 -9.21 2.73
N GLY A 123 -11.29 -8.24 3.19
CA GLY A 123 -11.86 -7.22 2.33
C GLY A 123 -10.78 -6.41 1.63
N CYS A 124 -9.76 -5.97 2.39
CA CYS A 124 -8.63 -5.23 1.86
C CYS A 124 -7.87 -6.03 0.78
N ALA A 125 -7.49 -7.27 1.10
CA ALA A 125 -6.82 -8.17 0.17
C ALA A 125 -7.60 -8.39 -1.14
N PHE A 126 -8.90 -8.63 -1.03
CA PHE A 126 -9.78 -8.84 -2.19
C PHE A 126 -9.82 -7.59 -3.09
N LEU A 127 -9.97 -6.41 -2.49
CA LEU A 127 -10.07 -5.15 -3.20
C LEU A 127 -8.75 -4.74 -3.87
N LEU A 128 -7.61 -4.91 -3.20
CA LEU A 128 -6.29 -4.73 -3.82
C LEU A 128 -6.08 -5.70 -5.00
N GLY A 129 -6.55 -6.95 -4.84
CA GLY A 129 -6.60 -7.92 -5.93
C GLY A 129 -7.37 -7.42 -7.15
N GLY A 130 -8.61 -6.97 -6.95
CA GLY A 130 -9.43 -6.40 -8.02
C GLY A 130 -8.80 -5.18 -8.70
N ALA A 131 -8.11 -4.32 -7.93
CA ALA A 131 -7.46 -3.14 -8.47
C ALA A 131 -6.27 -3.51 -9.36
N SER A 132 -5.46 -4.48 -8.93
CA SER A 132 -4.35 -5.02 -9.74
C SER A 132 -4.86 -5.68 -11.00
N GLU A 133 -5.91 -6.51 -10.92
CA GLU A 133 -6.50 -7.16 -12.10
C GLU A 133 -6.96 -6.14 -13.14
N LYS A 134 -7.65 -5.08 -12.69
CA LYS A 134 -8.08 -4.01 -13.58
C LYS A 134 -6.90 -3.29 -14.24
N ALA A 135 -5.82 -3.00 -13.51
CA ALA A 135 -4.61 -2.41 -14.07
C ALA A 135 -3.95 -3.31 -15.12
N ILE A 136 -3.89 -4.62 -14.86
CA ILE A 136 -3.35 -5.60 -15.81
C ILE A 136 -4.21 -5.62 -17.07
N TYR A 137 -5.54 -5.68 -16.99
CA TYR A 137 -6.39 -5.63 -18.18
C TYR A 137 -6.13 -4.39 -19.04
N LEU A 138 -5.99 -3.22 -18.43
CA LEU A 138 -5.66 -1.98 -19.16
C LEU A 138 -4.30 -2.06 -19.87
N LEU A 139 -3.29 -2.65 -19.21
CA LEU A 139 -1.98 -2.89 -19.84
C LEU A 139 -2.08 -3.85 -21.02
N ILE A 140 -2.83 -4.94 -20.88
CA ILE A 140 -3.04 -5.91 -21.95
C ILE A 140 -3.73 -5.26 -23.15
N ASP A 141 -4.75 -4.44 -22.90
CA ASP A 141 -5.47 -3.73 -23.95
C ASP A 141 -4.55 -2.74 -24.70
N ALA A 142 -3.79 -1.93 -23.96
CA ALA A 142 -2.81 -0.99 -24.53
C ALA A 142 -1.75 -1.73 -25.36
N TYR A 143 -1.15 -2.78 -24.80
CA TYR A 143 -0.16 -3.60 -25.49
C TYR A 143 -0.73 -4.29 -26.73
N THR A 144 -1.95 -4.83 -26.67
CA THR A 144 -2.61 -5.47 -27.81
C THR A 144 -2.86 -4.47 -28.94
N ASN A 145 -3.28 -3.25 -28.59
CA ASN A 145 -3.54 -2.20 -29.57
C ASN A 145 -2.25 -1.69 -30.24
N ALA A 146 -1.13 -1.75 -29.52
CA ALA A 146 0.19 -1.39 -30.03
C ALA A 146 0.80 -2.42 -31.00
N ILE A 147 0.27 -3.64 -31.08
CA ILE A 147 0.73 -4.63 -32.08
C ILE A 147 0.15 -4.26 -33.45
N GLU A 148 1.01 -3.83 -34.38
CA GLU A 148 0.60 -3.44 -35.74
C GLU A 148 0.36 -4.64 -36.68
N ASP A 149 1.12 -5.72 -36.53
CA ASP A 149 0.92 -6.94 -37.33
C ASP A 149 -0.36 -7.65 -36.89
N GLU A 150 -1.39 -7.58 -37.75
CA GLU A 150 -2.72 -8.15 -37.46
C GLU A 150 -2.68 -9.65 -37.17
N LYS A 151 -1.79 -10.42 -37.80
CA LYS A 151 -1.69 -11.87 -37.55
C LYS A 151 -1.11 -12.15 -36.17
N ILE A 152 -0.12 -11.36 -35.75
CA ILE A 152 0.45 -11.47 -34.40
C ILE A 152 -0.58 -11.02 -33.36
N LYS A 153 -1.30 -9.93 -33.63
CA LYS A 153 -2.36 -9.40 -32.79
C LYS A 153 -3.48 -10.42 -32.59
N GLU A 154 -4.03 -10.99 -33.66
CA GLU A 154 -5.06 -12.03 -33.60
C GLU A 154 -4.60 -13.25 -32.79
N ARG A 155 -3.36 -13.71 -33.00
CA ARG A 155 -2.78 -14.81 -32.22
C ARG A 155 -2.64 -14.44 -30.75
N PHE A 156 -2.23 -13.22 -30.42
CA PHE A 156 -2.15 -12.76 -29.04
C PHE A 156 -3.55 -12.73 -28.39
N VAL A 157 -4.53 -12.10 -29.05
CA VAL A 157 -5.93 -12.05 -28.60
C VAL A 157 -6.51 -13.45 -28.38
N SER A 158 -6.22 -14.41 -29.26
CA SER A 158 -6.71 -15.80 -29.10
C SER A 158 -6.17 -16.49 -27.82
N ARG A 159 -4.97 -16.11 -27.38
CA ARG A 159 -4.31 -16.68 -26.19
C ARG A 159 -4.75 -15.99 -24.90
N THR A 160 -5.15 -14.73 -24.96
CA THR A 160 -5.58 -13.94 -23.80
C THR A 160 -7.10 -13.92 -23.60
N SER A 161 -7.90 -14.02 -24.66
CA SER A 161 -9.36 -13.90 -24.57
C SER A 161 -10.00 -15.02 -23.75
N LYS A 162 -10.95 -14.64 -22.88
CA LYS A 162 -11.72 -15.53 -21.98
C LYS A 162 -10.84 -16.44 -21.11
N LYS A 163 -9.64 -16.00 -20.76
CA LYS A 163 -8.75 -16.70 -19.83
C LYS A 163 -8.76 -16.02 -18.46
N PHE A 164 -8.37 -16.79 -17.44
CA PHE A 164 -8.08 -16.24 -16.12
C PHE A 164 -6.93 -15.24 -16.20
N ILE A 165 -7.00 -14.17 -15.40
CA ILE A 165 -6.03 -13.07 -15.41
C ILE A 165 -4.58 -13.54 -15.25
N SER A 166 -4.31 -14.59 -14.47
CA SER A 166 -2.95 -15.14 -14.34
C SER A 166 -2.42 -15.67 -15.68
N LYS A 167 -3.26 -16.38 -16.43
CA LYS A 167 -2.88 -16.89 -17.74
C LYS A 167 -2.72 -15.76 -18.75
N VAL A 168 -3.57 -14.74 -18.69
CA VAL A 168 -3.44 -13.54 -19.51
C VAL A 168 -2.10 -12.84 -19.25
N PHE A 169 -1.73 -12.68 -17.99
CA PHE A 169 -0.47 -12.07 -17.59
C PHE A 169 0.74 -12.90 -18.04
N ASP A 170 0.69 -14.22 -17.93
CA ASP A 170 1.77 -15.10 -18.41
C ASP A 170 1.96 -15.00 -19.93
N GLU A 171 0.88 -14.96 -20.71
CA GLU A 171 0.94 -14.78 -22.17
C GLU A 171 1.50 -13.40 -22.54
N PHE A 172 1.14 -12.35 -21.79
CA PHE A 172 1.74 -11.04 -21.94
C PHE A 172 3.24 -11.07 -21.68
N LYS A 173 3.70 -11.61 -20.54
CA LYS A 173 5.14 -11.72 -20.25
C LYS A 173 5.89 -12.47 -21.36
N ALA A 174 5.32 -13.59 -21.83
CA ALA A 174 5.91 -14.37 -22.90
C ALA A 174 6.03 -13.56 -24.21
N SER A 175 4.97 -12.86 -24.61
CA SER A 175 4.99 -11.98 -25.79
C SER A 175 5.95 -10.81 -25.61
N TRP A 176 5.86 -10.12 -24.47
CA TRP A 176 6.67 -8.96 -24.16
C TRP A 176 8.15 -9.31 -24.16
N LYS A 177 8.55 -10.45 -23.59
CA LYS A 177 9.92 -10.95 -23.63
C LYS A 177 10.47 -11.06 -25.05
N THR A 178 9.65 -11.45 -26.02
CA THR A 178 10.04 -11.56 -27.43
C THR A 178 9.98 -10.24 -28.22
N SER A 179 9.37 -9.18 -27.68
CA SER A 179 9.36 -7.86 -28.32
C SER A 179 10.77 -7.25 -28.37
N THR A 180 11.10 -6.54 -29.45
CA THR A 180 12.43 -5.96 -29.66
C THR A 180 12.54 -4.51 -29.19
N ASN A 181 11.42 -3.81 -29.02
CA ASN A 181 11.37 -2.40 -28.69
C ASN A 181 10.74 -2.15 -27.30
N LYS A 182 11.27 -2.84 -26.28
CA LYS A 182 10.86 -2.59 -24.90
C LYS A 182 11.25 -1.16 -24.47
N PRO A 183 10.50 -0.54 -23.54
CA PRO A 183 10.89 0.75 -23.01
C PRO A 183 12.25 0.64 -22.30
N HIS A 184 13.19 1.51 -22.69
CA HIS A 184 14.54 1.56 -22.15
C HIS A 184 14.94 3.02 -21.87
N GLY A 185 15.83 3.23 -20.91
CA GLY A 185 16.39 4.55 -20.62
C GLY A 185 15.51 5.45 -19.72
N TYR A 186 14.34 4.97 -19.28
CA TYR A 186 13.52 5.66 -18.30
C TYR A 186 13.81 5.14 -16.89
N GLY A 187 13.81 6.03 -15.89
CA GLY A 187 14.06 5.63 -14.48
C GLY A 187 13.11 4.56 -13.94
N TRP A 188 11.88 4.48 -14.47
CA TRP A 188 10.87 3.48 -14.08
C TRP A 188 11.09 2.10 -14.73
N THR A 189 11.86 2.01 -15.83
CA THR A 189 12.09 0.74 -16.54
C THR A 189 13.01 -0.23 -15.80
N ASN A 190 13.79 0.26 -14.84
CA ASN A 190 14.65 -0.57 -14.00
C ASN A 190 13.81 -1.59 -13.23
N ASP A 191 14.12 -2.87 -13.41
CA ASP A 191 13.47 -4.01 -12.75
C ASP A 191 11.94 -4.05 -12.88
N ILE A 192 11.38 -3.40 -13.91
CA ILE A 192 9.92 -3.26 -14.05
C ILE A 192 9.20 -4.61 -14.09
N GLU A 193 9.81 -5.63 -14.72
CA GLU A 193 9.26 -6.99 -14.74
C GLU A 193 9.12 -7.55 -13.32
N ILE A 194 10.16 -7.37 -12.50
CA ILE A 194 10.19 -7.83 -11.10
C ILE A 194 9.16 -7.07 -10.27
N LYS A 195 9.08 -5.75 -10.42
CA LYS A 195 8.14 -4.91 -9.66
C LYS A 195 6.68 -5.28 -9.95
N ILE A 196 6.34 -5.44 -11.23
CA ILE A 196 4.99 -5.83 -11.67
C ILE A 196 4.68 -7.25 -11.18
N GLU A 197 5.61 -8.19 -11.34
CA GLU A 197 5.40 -9.58 -10.95
C GLU A 197 5.23 -9.75 -9.45
N GLN A 198 6.05 -9.10 -8.62
CA GLN A 198 5.96 -9.22 -7.16
C GLN A 198 4.59 -8.82 -6.63
N ILE A 199 4.07 -7.65 -7.05
CA ILE A 199 2.78 -7.15 -6.56
C ILE A 199 1.62 -7.92 -7.17
N PHE A 200 1.70 -8.31 -8.44
CA PHE A 200 0.68 -9.16 -9.04
C PHE A 200 0.56 -10.51 -8.31
N GLN A 201 1.69 -11.17 -7.99
CA GLN A 201 1.67 -12.43 -7.26
C GLN A 201 1.17 -12.25 -5.82
N PHE A 202 1.59 -11.19 -5.14
CA PHE A 202 1.06 -10.84 -3.82
C PHE A 202 -0.46 -10.72 -3.83
N CYS A 203 -1.01 -9.88 -4.71
CA CYS A 203 -2.44 -9.68 -4.87
C CYS A 203 -3.19 -10.98 -5.19
N ARG A 204 -2.61 -11.83 -6.06
CA ARG A 204 -3.16 -13.14 -6.40
C ARG A 204 -3.20 -14.07 -5.18
N ILE A 205 -2.13 -14.14 -4.40
CA ILE A 205 -2.05 -14.97 -3.19
C ILE A 205 -3.11 -14.50 -2.19
N CYS A 206 -3.15 -13.20 -1.88
CA CYS A 206 -4.09 -12.64 -0.92
C CYS A 206 -5.55 -12.87 -1.33
N ARG A 207 -5.89 -12.70 -2.62
CA ARG A 207 -7.24 -13.00 -3.13
C ARG A 207 -7.57 -14.48 -3.04
N ASN A 208 -6.62 -15.37 -3.37
CA ASN A 208 -6.84 -16.81 -3.29
C ASN A 208 -7.05 -17.26 -1.84
N GLU A 209 -6.27 -16.72 -0.89
CA GLU A 209 -6.47 -16.97 0.54
C GLU A 209 -7.83 -16.45 1.01
N ALA A 210 -8.21 -15.23 0.61
CA ALA A 210 -9.50 -14.65 0.98
C ALA A 210 -10.72 -15.41 0.40
N GLY A 211 -10.54 -16.10 -0.74
CA GLY A 211 -11.62 -16.80 -1.44
C GLY A 211 -11.68 -18.32 -1.25
N HIS A 212 -10.71 -18.94 -0.57
CA HIS A 212 -10.65 -20.40 -0.47
C HIS A 212 -11.33 -20.92 0.81
N PRO A 213 -12.40 -21.75 0.72
CA PRO A 213 -13.24 -22.10 1.86
C PRO A 213 -12.63 -23.11 2.84
N HIS A 214 -11.49 -23.73 2.51
CA HIS A 214 -10.96 -24.88 3.25
C HIS A 214 -9.93 -24.57 4.34
N LEU A 215 -9.42 -23.33 4.42
CA LEU A 215 -8.48 -22.92 5.47
C LEU A 215 -8.88 -21.54 6.00
N PRO A 216 -8.82 -21.29 7.33
CA PRO A 216 -8.97 -19.94 7.83
C PRO A 216 -7.85 -19.08 7.25
N PRO A 217 -8.17 -18.02 6.50
CA PRO A 217 -7.17 -17.19 5.88
C PRO A 217 -6.38 -16.44 6.98
N ASN A 218 -5.05 -16.48 6.88
CA ASN A 218 -4.15 -15.85 7.84
C ASN A 218 -3.44 -14.67 7.17
N LEU A 219 -4.19 -13.60 6.93
CA LEU A 219 -3.66 -12.36 6.37
C LEU A 219 -3.28 -11.40 7.50
N ASP A 220 -1.98 -11.12 7.58
CA ASP A 220 -1.44 -10.16 8.52
C ASP A 220 -1.74 -8.71 8.09
N LYS A 221 -2.18 -7.88 9.04
CA LYS A 221 -2.54 -6.48 8.79
C LYS A 221 -1.31 -5.65 8.42
N GLY A 222 -0.19 -5.83 9.12
CA GLY A 222 1.07 -5.16 8.85
C GLY A 222 1.60 -5.46 7.45
N VAL A 223 1.51 -6.71 7.01
CA VAL A 223 1.86 -7.14 5.65
C VAL A 223 1.00 -6.43 4.59
N LEU A 224 -0.32 -6.37 4.79
CA LEU A 224 -1.21 -5.66 3.87
C LEU A 224 -0.86 -4.17 3.77
N LEU A 225 -0.57 -3.53 4.89
CA LEU A 225 -0.22 -2.11 4.93
C LEU A 225 1.12 -1.79 4.28
N ALA A 226 2.14 -2.62 4.53
CA ALA A 226 3.43 -2.50 3.88
C ALA A 226 3.30 -2.62 2.36
N ASN A 227 2.54 -3.61 1.89
CA ASN A 227 2.31 -3.82 0.47
C ASN A 227 1.42 -2.77 -0.17
N MET A 228 0.53 -2.10 0.58
CA MET A 228 -0.32 -1.05 0.03
C MET A 228 0.48 0.20 -0.38
N GLY A 229 1.56 0.52 0.34
CA GLY A 229 2.51 1.56 -0.10
C GLY A 229 3.19 1.19 -1.41
N GLN A 230 3.67 -0.06 -1.53
CA GLN A 230 4.26 -0.57 -2.78
C GLN A 230 3.22 -0.66 -3.91
N PHE A 231 1.96 -0.91 -3.59
CA PHE A 231 0.86 -0.98 -4.54
C PHE A 231 0.66 0.35 -5.30
N VAL A 232 0.80 1.49 -4.61
CA VAL A 232 0.73 2.81 -5.25
C VAL A 232 1.80 2.95 -6.33
N LYS A 233 3.06 2.59 -6.01
CA LYS A 233 4.17 2.61 -6.97
C LYS A 233 3.99 1.61 -8.10
N TYR A 234 3.45 0.43 -7.80
CA TYR A 234 3.07 -0.54 -8.82
C TYR A 234 2.04 0.04 -9.81
N ILE A 235 1.00 0.74 -9.35
CA ILE A 235 0.03 1.37 -10.25
C ILE A 235 0.70 2.49 -11.09
N GLU A 236 1.58 3.29 -10.49
CA GLU A 236 2.37 4.28 -11.24
C GLU A 236 3.18 3.62 -12.36
N ASP A 237 3.96 2.58 -12.06
CA ASP A 237 4.77 1.85 -13.05
C ASP A 237 3.90 1.21 -14.15
N MET A 238 2.74 0.66 -13.79
CA MET A 238 1.77 0.11 -14.75
C MET A 238 1.26 1.17 -15.71
N TYR A 239 0.94 2.37 -15.22
CA TYR A 239 0.48 3.47 -16.08
C TYR A 239 1.60 4.06 -16.94
N GLN A 240 2.84 4.08 -16.47
CA GLN A 240 3.99 4.44 -17.32
C GLN A 240 4.10 3.47 -18.50
N LEU A 241 3.96 2.17 -18.27
CA LEU A 241 4.01 1.15 -19.31
C LEU A 241 2.80 1.22 -20.25
N ILE A 242 1.59 1.46 -19.73
CA ILE A 242 0.37 1.69 -20.53
C ILE A 242 0.56 2.90 -21.45
N ASN A 243 1.01 4.03 -20.90
CA ASN A 243 1.22 5.26 -21.68
C ASN A 243 2.27 5.05 -22.77
N TYR A 244 3.36 4.34 -22.46
CA TYR A 244 4.36 3.98 -23.45
C TYR A 244 3.73 3.23 -24.65
N TYR A 245 2.90 2.22 -24.40
CA TYR A 245 2.25 1.46 -25.47
C TYR A 245 1.09 2.18 -26.16
N ASN A 246 0.50 3.19 -25.54
CA ASN A 246 -0.44 4.07 -26.23
C ASN A 246 0.26 4.97 -27.28
N GLU A 247 1.56 5.20 -27.13
CA GLU A 247 2.34 6.10 -27.98
C GLU A 247 3.33 5.38 -28.91
N ASN A 248 3.64 4.12 -28.64
CA ASN A 248 4.67 3.34 -29.34
C ASN A 248 4.10 1.98 -29.76
N ALA A 249 4.37 1.59 -31.01
CA ALA A 249 4.05 0.25 -31.51
C ALA A 249 4.88 -0.83 -30.79
N VAL A 250 4.44 -2.08 -30.86
CA VAL A 250 5.19 -3.25 -30.41
C VAL A 250 5.82 -3.93 -31.61
N ASP A 251 7.15 -3.99 -31.61
CA ASP A 251 7.93 -4.65 -32.65
C ASP A 251 8.36 -6.04 -32.19
N PHE A 252 8.36 -6.97 -33.14
CA PHE A 252 8.92 -8.31 -32.96
C PHE A 252 10.06 -8.50 -33.96
N ALA A 253 11.08 -9.27 -33.57
CA ALA A 253 12.13 -9.64 -34.51
C ALA A 253 11.49 -10.32 -35.74
N ALA A 254 11.90 -9.89 -36.94
CA ALA A 254 11.47 -10.55 -38.17
C ALA A 254 11.86 -12.04 -38.09
N ALA A 255 10.87 -12.91 -38.27
CA ALA A 255 11.05 -14.36 -38.31
C ALA A 255 11.78 -14.81 -39.58
#